data_AF-A0A537ZL83-F1
#
_entry.id   AF-A0A537ZL83-F1
#
_cell.length_a   1.000
_cell.length_b   1.000
_cell.length_c   1.000
_cell.angle_alpha   90.00
_cell.angle_beta   90.00
_cell.angle_gamma   90.00
#
_symmetry.space_group_name_H-M   'P 1'
#
loop_
_entity.id
_entity.type
_entity.pdbx_description
1 polymer ?
#
loop_
_entity_poly.entity_id
_entity_poly.type
_entity_poly.pdbx_seq_one_letter_code
_entity_poly.pdbx_strand_id
1 'polypeptide(L)'
;ELFRRFGYFPTESSEHSAEYVPWFLPHDDQIDRFRIEVDEYLRRSEENLGDWERTKAALDRGEELDVEPTSELASEIIHSLETGTPREVYGNVRNDGLIDGLPSEACVEVPCLVDGQGLRPTTIGALPPQCLALNRTFVNVAELTVRAALEGSRDLVYQAALLDPNTAATLTIDQIVTMCDDLIEAHGDLLPEGIRGR
;
A
#
# COMPACT_ATOMS: atom_id res chain seq x y z
N GLU A 1 14.84 -7.54 10.46
CA GLU A 1 14.52 -8.84 11.10
C GLU A 1 13.88 -9.82 10.11
N LEU A 2 12.91 -9.37 9.31
CA LEU A 2 12.18 -10.18 8.33
C LEU A 2 13.09 -11.01 7.42
N PHE A 3 14.10 -10.41 6.77
CA PHE A 3 15.06 -11.15 5.94
C PHE A 3 15.70 -12.34 6.66
N ARG A 4 16.11 -12.16 7.92
CA ARG A 4 16.77 -13.23 8.70
C ARG A 4 15.85 -14.40 9.03
N ARG A 5 14.53 -14.15 9.14
CA ARG A 5 13.53 -15.15 9.54
C ARG A 5 12.83 -15.80 8.36
N PHE A 6 12.59 -15.04 7.30
CA PHE A 6 11.86 -15.48 6.12
C PHE A 6 12.78 -15.88 4.96
N GLY A 7 14.04 -15.43 4.96
CA GLY A 7 15.06 -15.76 3.95
C GLY A 7 15.02 -14.89 2.69
N TYR A 8 14.09 -13.93 2.60
CA TYR A 8 13.88 -13.06 1.44
C TYR A 8 13.91 -11.59 1.87
N PHE A 9 14.55 -10.76 1.05
CA PHE A 9 14.71 -9.35 1.34
C PHE A 9 13.37 -8.63 1.18
N PRO A 10 12.85 -7.94 2.22
CA PRO A 10 11.70 -7.05 2.06
C PRO A 10 12.14 -5.82 1.28
N THR A 11 11.44 -5.46 0.21
CA THR A 11 11.78 -4.32 -0.64
C THR A 11 11.39 -2.99 -0.03
N GLU A 12 10.37 -2.99 0.83
CA GLU A 12 9.85 -1.80 1.50
C GLU A 12 10.70 -1.34 2.70
N SER A 13 10.51 -0.08 3.07
CA SER A 13 11.14 0.53 4.25
C SER A 13 10.81 -0.23 5.55
N SER A 14 11.56 0.04 6.62
CA SER A 14 11.31 -0.63 7.90
C SER A 14 10.00 -0.15 8.52
N GLU A 15 9.67 1.12 8.29
CA GLU A 15 8.46 1.80 8.69
C GLU A 15 7.24 1.17 7.99
N HIS A 16 7.23 1.08 6.66
CA HIS A 16 6.13 0.44 5.91
C HIS A 16 6.02 -1.03 6.27
N SER A 17 7.12 -1.76 6.26
CA SER A 17 7.08 -3.20 6.54
C SER A 17 6.50 -3.50 7.93
N ALA A 18 6.68 -2.60 8.91
CA ALA A 18 6.19 -2.78 10.27
C ALA A 18 4.68 -2.59 10.40
N GLU A 19 4.04 -1.80 9.53
CA GLU A 19 2.58 -1.59 9.51
C GLU A 19 1.83 -2.84 9.06
N TYR A 20 2.47 -3.63 8.21
CA TYR A 20 1.88 -4.84 7.68
C TYR A 20 1.90 -5.94 8.77
N VAL A 21 3.02 -6.18 9.45
CA VAL A 21 3.15 -7.37 10.32
C VAL A 21 2.87 -7.11 11.82
N PRO A 22 2.35 -8.09 12.57
CA PRO A 22 1.87 -7.88 13.94
C PRO A 22 2.97 -7.82 15.01
N TRP A 23 4.25 -7.88 14.63
CA TRP A 23 5.35 -8.18 15.56
C TRP A 23 6.11 -6.96 16.05
N PHE A 24 5.80 -5.76 15.55
CA PHE A 24 6.62 -4.58 15.79
C PHE A 24 5.84 -3.46 16.48
N LEU A 25 4.87 -2.85 15.80
CA LEU A 25 4.16 -1.67 16.30
C LEU A 25 3.44 -1.87 17.65
N PRO A 26 2.90 -3.06 17.99
CA PRO A 26 2.29 -3.28 19.31
C PRO A 26 3.29 -3.39 20.48
N HIS A 27 4.60 -3.28 20.22
CA HIS A 27 5.65 -3.61 21.18
C HIS A 27 6.74 -2.52 21.23
N ASP A 28 6.71 -1.67 22.26
CA ASP A 28 7.66 -0.56 22.45
C ASP A 28 9.13 -1.00 22.37
N ASP A 29 9.47 -2.17 22.95
CA ASP A 29 10.83 -2.69 22.92
C ASP A 29 11.29 -3.08 21.51
N GLN A 30 10.36 -3.47 20.63
CA GLN A 30 10.66 -3.73 19.23
C GLN A 30 10.78 -2.44 18.42
N ILE A 31 9.93 -1.45 18.68
CA ILE A 31 10.03 -0.10 18.10
C ILE A 31 11.41 0.49 18.39
N ASP A 32 11.81 0.51 19.66
CA ASP A 32 13.12 1.05 20.10
C ASP A 32 14.28 0.29 19.48
N ARG A 33 14.22 -1.05 19.51
CA ARG A 33 15.30 -1.92 19.02
C ARG A 33 15.52 -1.75 17.52
N PHE A 34 14.45 -1.65 16.74
CA PHE A 34 14.52 -1.54 15.30
C PHE A 34 14.49 -0.09 14.79
N ARG A 35 14.31 0.87 15.71
CA ARG A 35 14.25 2.32 15.43
C ARG A 35 13.16 2.64 14.42
N ILE A 36 11.96 2.11 14.65
CA ILE A 36 10.81 2.32 13.77
C ILE A 36 10.24 3.72 14.05
N GLU A 37 10.22 4.57 13.03
CA GLU A 37 9.64 5.92 13.15
C GLU A 37 8.11 5.85 13.01
N VAL A 38 7.42 5.73 14.14
CA VAL A 38 5.96 5.83 14.20
C VAL A 38 5.53 7.23 13.74
N ASP A 39 4.42 7.31 13.00
CA ASP A 39 3.85 8.54 12.43
C ASP A 39 4.74 9.25 11.38
N GLU A 40 5.75 8.58 10.82
CA GLU A 40 6.57 9.14 9.74
C GLU A 40 5.71 9.61 8.55
N TYR A 41 4.66 8.86 8.20
CA TYR A 41 3.74 9.21 7.12
C TYR A 41 2.94 10.48 7.37
N LEU A 42 2.54 10.74 8.62
CA LEU A 42 1.81 11.95 8.97
C LEU A 42 2.70 13.18 8.79
N ARG A 43 3.93 13.11 9.31
CA ARG A 43 4.94 14.16 9.15
C ARG A 43 5.29 14.38 7.67
N ARG A 44 5.50 13.31 6.91
CA ARG A 44 5.77 13.39 5.47
C ARG A 44 4.61 14.02 4.70
N SER A 45 3.37 13.74 5.10
CA SER A 45 2.18 14.35 4.50
C SER A 45 2.10 15.85 4.79
N GLU A 46 2.36 16.27 6.02
CA GLU A 46 2.44 17.69 6.39
C GLU A 46 3.55 18.43 5.61
N GLU A 47 4.72 17.81 5.48
CA GLU A 47 5.84 18.34 4.68
C GLU A 47 5.45 18.49 3.20
N ASN A 48 4.85 17.46 2.60
CA ASN A 48 4.37 17.49 1.22
C ASN A 48 3.34 18.58 0.97
N LEU A 49 2.38 18.78 1.88
CA LEU A 49 1.40 19.86 1.80
C LEU A 49 2.07 21.23 1.91
N GLY A 50 3.05 21.37 2.80
CA GLY A 50 3.85 22.58 2.92
C GLY A 50 4.66 22.89 1.67
N ASP A 51 5.28 21.88 1.05
CA ASP A 51 5.99 22.00 -0.22
C ASP A 51 5.06 22.40 -1.36
N TRP A 52 3.87 21.80 -1.41
CA TRP A 52 2.84 22.15 -2.39
C TRP A 52 2.43 23.63 -2.25
N GLU A 53 2.12 24.10 -1.04
CA GLU A 53 1.74 25.50 -0.80
C GLU A 53 2.86 26.47 -1.19
N ARG A 54 4.12 26.16 -0.82
CA ARG A 54 5.29 26.96 -1.20
C ARG A 54 5.45 27.04 -2.72
N THR A 55 5.38 25.89 -3.38
CA THR A 55 5.52 25.76 -4.83
C THR A 55 4.43 26.52 -5.56
N LYS A 56 3.17 26.35 -5.14
CA LYS A 56 2.03 27.06 -5.69
C LYS A 56 2.18 28.58 -5.53
N ALA A 57 2.56 29.04 -4.34
CA ALA A 57 2.74 30.47 -4.10
C ALA A 57 3.88 31.08 -4.93
N ALA A 58 4.96 30.35 -5.16
CA ALA A 58 6.06 30.76 -6.05
C ALA A 58 5.58 30.92 -7.50
N LEU A 59 4.86 29.92 -8.02
CA LEU A 59 4.25 29.97 -9.35
C LEU A 59 3.25 31.13 -9.49
N ASP A 60 2.40 31.36 -8.50
CA ASP A 60 1.42 32.46 -8.49
C ASP A 60 2.12 33.85 -8.53
N ARG A 61 3.39 33.94 -8.08
CA ARG A 61 4.23 35.15 -8.18
C ARG A 61 5.01 35.26 -9.51
N GLY A 62 4.91 34.25 -10.38
CA GLY A 62 5.65 34.19 -11.64
C GLY A 62 7.11 33.78 -11.47
N GLU A 63 7.48 33.15 -10.35
CA GLU A 63 8.80 32.55 -10.18
C GLU A 63 8.92 31.30 -11.05
N GLU A 64 10.10 31.08 -11.64
CA GLU A 64 10.38 29.86 -12.38
C GLU A 64 10.57 28.69 -11.40
N LEU A 65 10.00 27.53 -11.76
CA LEU A 65 10.27 26.29 -11.05
C LEU A 65 11.47 25.61 -11.68
N ASP A 66 12.44 25.27 -10.84
CA ASP A 66 13.52 24.38 -11.23
C ASP A 66 12.99 22.95 -11.30
N VAL A 67 13.10 22.32 -12.47
CA VAL A 67 12.59 20.97 -12.71
C VAL A 67 13.75 20.09 -13.11
N GLU A 68 14.17 19.25 -12.17
CA GLU A 68 15.21 18.26 -12.39
C GLU A 68 14.58 16.87 -12.58
N PRO A 69 15.17 16.00 -13.42
CA PRO A 69 14.72 14.62 -13.54
C PRO A 69 14.77 13.91 -12.19
N THR A 70 13.64 13.37 -11.77
CA THR A 70 13.53 12.49 -10.60
C THR A 70 13.46 11.03 -11.04
N SER A 71 13.71 10.09 -10.13
CA SER A 71 13.63 8.65 -10.39
C SER A 71 12.19 8.12 -10.39
N GLU A 72 11.23 8.92 -10.85
CA GLU A 72 9.82 8.57 -10.90
C GLU A 72 9.53 7.60 -12.06
N LEU A 73 8.89 6.47 -11.76
CA LEU A 73 8.69 5.42 -12.75
C LEU A 73 7.70 5.81 -13.85
N ALA A 74 6.75 6.72 -13.58
CA ALA A 74 5.72 7.09 -14.54
C ALA A 74 6.29 7.73 -15.82
N SER A 75 7.24 8.67 -15.68
CA SER A 75 7.88 9.33 -16.82
C SER A 75 8.74 8.34 -17.62
N GLU A 76 9.40 7.40 -16.94
CA GLU A 76 10.20 6.36 -17.58
C GLU A 76 9.34 5.34 -18.34
N ILE A 77 8.19 4.96 -17.78
CA ILE A 77 7.20 4.10 -18.46
C ILE A 77 6.70 4.80 -19.72
N ILE A 78 6.27 6.07 -19.63
CA ILE A 78 5.80 6.85 -20.78
C ILE A 78 6.90 6.94 -21.83
N HIS A 79 8.12 7.30 -21.45
CA HIS A 79 9.25 7.38 -22.36
C HIS A 79 9.50 6.04 -23.09
N SER A 80 9.46 4.92 -22.38
CA SER A 80 9.63 3.58 -22.97
C SER A 80 8.53 3.24 -23.97
N LEU A 81 7.28 3.58 -23.67
CA LEU A 81 6.14 3.39 -24.57
C LEU A 81 6.28 4.23 -25.85
N GLU A 82 6.71 5.48 -25.72
CA GLU A 82 6.82 6.42 -26.85
C GLU A 82 8.06 6.18 -27.73
N THR A 83 9.18 5.78 -27.13
CA THR A 83 10.48 5.67 -27.85
C THR A 83 10.85 4.24 -28.23
N GLY A 84 10.19 3.25 -27.64
CA GLY A 84 10.60 1.85 -27.78
C GLY A 84 11.82 1.45 -26.94
N THR A 85 12.37 2.36 -26.11
CA THR A 85 13.50 2.06 -25.23
C THR A 85 13.08 1.04 -24.17
N PRO A 86 13.64 -0.19 -24.15
CA PRO A 86 13.23 -1.22 -23.21
C PRO A 86 13.69 -0.88 -21.79
N ARG A 87 12.77 -1.01 -20.81
CA ARG A 87 13.06 -0.88 -19.38
C ARG A 87 12.34 -1.95 -18.58
N GLU A 88 12.97 -2.39 -17.49
CA GLU A 88 12.33 -3.18 -16.45
C GLU A 88 11.86 -2.23 -15.34
N VAL A 89 10.60 -2.32 -14.98
CA VAL A 89 9.99 -1.58 -13.85
C VAL A 89 9.20 -2.56 -12.99
N TYR A 90 9.01 -2.24 -11.71
CA TYR A 90 8.13 -3.03 -10.84
C TYR A 90 6.76 -2.36 -10.85
N GLY A 91 5.76 -3.09 -11.35
CA GLY A 91 4.43 -2.56 -11.65
C GLY A 91 3.35 -3.32 -10.90
N ASN A 92 2.36 -2.57 -10.42
CA ASN A 92 1.14 -3.11 -9.83
C ASN A 92 0.15 -3.48 -10.93
N VAL A 93 -0.11 -4.78 -11.10
CA VAL A 93 -0.92 -5.35 -12.17
C VAL A 93 -1.87 -6.41 -11.61
N ARG A 94 -2.88 -6.78 -12.40
CA ARG A 94 -3.74 -7.91 -12.06
C ARG A 94 -2.92 -9.21 -12.06
N ASN A 95 -3.09 -10.03 -11.03
CA ASN A 95 -2.32 -11.25 -10.85
C ASN A 95 -2.46 -12.20 -12.05
N ASP A 96 -3.66 -12.58 -12.48
CA ASP A 96 -3.89 -13.38 -13.71
C ASP A 96 -2.92 -14.58 -13.90
N GLY A 97 -2.56 -15.25 -12.80
CA GLY A 97 -1.60 -16.37 -12.78
C GLY A 97 -0.11 -15.99 -12.75
N LEU A 98 0.26 -14.73 -12.51
CA LEU A 98 1.64 -14.27 -12.36
C LEU A 98 2.29 -14.83 -11.08
N ILE A 99 1.55 -14.88 -9.98
CA ILE A 99 1.97 -15.45 -8.70
C ILE A 99 1.01 -16.58 -8.30
N ASP A 100 1.54 -17.79 -8.17
CA ASP A 100 0.74 -18.96 -7.82
C ASP A 100 0.20 -18.86 -6.40
N GLY A 101 -1.09 -19.18 -6.25
CA GLY A 101 -1.76 -19.19 -4.97
C GLY A 101 -2.30 -17.84 -4.50
N LEU A 102 -2.06 -16.73 -5.20
CA LEU A 102 -2.83 -15.51 -4.98
C LEU A 102 -4.10 -15.50 -5.86
N PRO A 103 -5.20 -14.83 -5.45
CA PRO A 103 -6.38 -14.68 -6.29
C PRO A 103 -6.04 -14.09 -7.67
N SER A 104 -6.73 -14.52 -8.72
CA SER A 104 -6.49 -14.03 -10.08
C SER A 104 -6.73 -12.53 -10.22
N GLU A 105 -7.74 -12.00 -9.52
CA GLU A 105 -8.11 -10.60 -9.59
C GLU A 105 -7.33 -9.71 -8.61
N ALA A 106 -6.44 -10.28 -7.78
CA ALA A 106 -5.63 -9.49 -6.86
C ALA A 106 -4.66 -8.58 -7.61
N CYS A 107 -4.45 -7.37 -7.11
CA CYS A 107 -3.35 -6.52 -7.55
C CYS A 107 -2.05 -7.05 -6.94
N VAL A 108 -1.06 -7.34 -7.77
CA VAL A 108 0.27 -7.81 -7.36
C VAL A 108 1.33 -6.92 -8.00
N GLU A 109 2.43 -6.75 -7.30
CA GLU A 109 3.60 -6.07 -7.84
C GLU A 109 4.61 -7.08 -8.38
N VAL A 110 4.94 -6.98 -9.67
CA VAL A 110 5.91 -7.86 -10.33
C VAL A 110 6.79 -7.08 -11.30
N PRO A 111 7.97 -7.60 -11.69
CA PRO A 111 8.76 -7.02 -12.77
C PRO A 111 7.97 -7.00 -14.07
N CYS A 112 8.00 -5.87 -14.75
CA CYS A 112 7.31 -5.59 -15.98
C CYS A 112 8.30 -5.05 -17.00
N LEU A 113 8.39 -5.69 -18.16
CA LEU A 113 9.13 -5.17 -19.30
C LEU A 113 8.25 -4.15 -20.04
N VAL A 114 8.75 -2.93 -20.19
CA VAL A 114 8.07 -1.84 -20.90
C VAL A 114 8.89 -1.43 -22.10
N ASP A 115 8.26 -1.41 -23.27
CA ASP A 115 8.82 -0.90 -24.52
C ASP A 115 7.68 -0.42 -25.45
N GLY A 116 7.99 -0.17 -26.72
CA GLY A 116 7.04 0.33 -27.71
C GLY A 116 5.96 -0.68 -28.12
N GLN A 117 5.95 -1.89 -27.55
CA GLN A 117 4.87 -2.86 -27.70
C GLN A 117 3.96 -2.91 -26.45
N GLY A 118 4.23 -2.07 -25.44
CA GLY A 118 3.44 -1.98 -24.22
C GLY A 118 4.14 -2.55 -23.00
N LEU A 119 3.36 -2.73 -21.93
CA LEU A 119 3.80 -3.28 -20.66
C LEU A 119 3.52 -4.79 -20.63
N ARG A 120 4.54 -5.58 -20.29
CA ARG A 120 4.47 -7.05 -20.20
C ARG A 120 4.93 -7.52 -18.82
N PRO A 121 4.00 -7.92 -17.93
CA PRO A 121 4.34 -8.45 -16.62
C PRO A 121 5.05 -9.80 -16.71
N THR A 122 5.92 -10.08 -15.75
CA THR A 122 6.71 -11.32 -15.68
C THR A 122 6.06 -12.31 -14.72
N THR A 123 5.84 -13.55 -15.17
CA THR A 123 5.39 -14.64 -14.31
C THR A 123 6.46 -14.99 -13.28
N ILE A 124 6.09 -14.95 -12.00
CA ILE A 124 6.92 -15.31 -10.86
C ILE A 124 6.74 -16.79 -10.51
N GLY A 125 5.50 -17.30 -10.62
CA GLY A 125 5.12 -18.64 -10.19
C GLY A 125 4.97 -18.75 -8.67
N ALA A 126 5.25 -19.92 -8.11
CA ALA A 126 5.07 -20.19 -6.70
C ALA A 126 6.08 -19.47 -5.81
N LEU A 127 5.56 -18.67 -4.88
CA LEU A 127 6.34 -18.15 -3.77
C LEU A 127 6.61 -19.24 -2.72
N PRO A 128 7.71 -19.13 -1.96
CA PRO A 128 7.91 -19.91 -0.75
C PRO A 128 6.69 -19.83 0.18
N PRO A 129 6.26 -20.93 0.83
CA PRO A 129 4.99 -20.96 1.58
C PRO A 129 4.85 -19.85 2.63
N GLN A 130 5.94 -19.52 3.33
CA GLN A 130 5.95 -18.47 4.35
C GLN A 130 5.76 -17.06 3.76
N CYS A 131 6.30 -16.82 2.56
CA CYS A 131 6.13 -15.55 1.84
C CYS A 131 4.72 -15.45 1.24
N LEU A 132 4.22 -16.54 0.67
CA LEU A 132 2.84 -16.62 0.18
C LEU A 132 1.83 -16.36 1.30
N ALA A 133 2.06 -16.94 2.48
CA ALA A 133 1.18 -16.74 3.64
C ALA A 133 1.13 -15.26 4.09
N LEU A 134 2.28 -14.59 4.13
CA LEU A 134 2.33 -13.16 4.44
C LEU A 134 1.54 -12.33 3.41
N ASN A 135 1.80 -12.54 2.12
CA ASN A 135 1.12 -11.81 1.05
C ASN A 135 -0.39 -12.05 1.07
N ARG A 136 -0.83 -13.30 1.22
CA ARG A 136 -2.26 -13.65 1.31
C ARG A 136 -2.96 -12.93 2.46
N THR A 137 -2.27 -12.75 3.59
CA THR A 137 -2.87 -12.11 4.76
C THR A 137 -3.32 -10.67 4.43
N PHE A 138 -2.51 -9.90 3.71
CA PHE A 138 -2.89 -8.54 3.28
C PHE A 138 -3.84 -8.51 2.10
N VAL A 139 -3.67 -9.43 1.13
CA VAL A 139 -4.60 -9.51 -0.01
C VAL A 139 -6.04 -9.72 0.47
N ASN A 140 -6.24 -10.51 1.54
CA ASN A 140 -7.57 -10.70 2.13
C ASN A 140 -8.18 -9.38 2.66
N VAL A 141 -7.38 -8.54 3.33
CA VAL A 141 -7.82 -7.24 3.85
C VAL A 141 -8.19 -6.30 2.70
N ALA A 142 -7.35 -6.24 1.67
CA ALA A 142 -7.60 -5.42 0.48
C ALA A 142 -8.86 -5.87 -0.26
N GLU A 143 -9.05 -7.18 -0.44
CA GLU A 143 -10.23 -7.75 -1.10
C GLU A 143 -11.51 -7.38 -0.35
N LEU A 144 -11.54 -7.54 0.97
CA LEU A 144 -12.69 -7.18 1.79
C LEU A 144 -12.96 -5.67 1.78
N THR A 145 -11.91 -4.85 1.79
CA THR A 145 -12.04 -3.38 1.72
C THR A 145 -12.65 -2.94 0.39
N VAL A 146 -12.17 -3.49 -0.73
CA VAL A 146 -12.74 -3.21 -2.06
C VAL A 146 -14.20 -3.67 -2.13
N ARG A 147 -14.50 -4.87 -1.64
CA ARG A 147 -15.89 -5.36 -1.61
C ARG A 147 -16.78 -4.51 -0.71
N ALA A 148 -16.30 -4.06 0.45
CA ALA A 148 -17.03 -3.14 1.32
C ALA A 148 -17.43 -1.87 0.56
N ALA A 149 -16.49 -1.27 -0.17
CA ALA A 149 -16.74 -0.06 -0.94
C ALA A 149 -17.73 -0.27 -2.09
N LEU A 150 -17.61 -1.37 -2.84
CA LEU A 150 -18.46 -1.69 -3.99
C LEU A 150 -19.86 -2.15 -3.58
N GLU A 151 -19.98 -2.93 -2.51
CA GLU A 151 -21.23 -3.49 -2.01
C GLU A 151 -21.93 -2.55 -1.01
N GLY A 152 -21.24 -1.50 -0.54
CA GLY A 152 -21.72 -0.62 0.52
C GLY A 152 -21.94 -1.39 1.83
N SER A 153 -21.04 -2.32 2.18
CA SER A 153 -21.21 -3.20 3.34
C SER A 153 -20.31 -2.78 4.50
N ARG A 154 -20.93 -2.27 5.57
CA ARG A 154 -20.27 -1.95 6.84
C ARG A 154 -19.66 -3.20 7.51
N ASP A 155 -20.33 -4.35 7.43
CA ASP A 155 -19.81 -5.61 7.98
C ASP A 155 -18.49 -6.02 7.32
N LEU A 156 -18.33 -5.78 6.01
CA LEU A 156 -17.08 -6.06 5.31
C LEU A 156 -15.95 -5.13 5.75
N VAL A 157 -16.26 -3.89 6.18
CA VAL A 157 -15.27 -2.98 6.81
C VAL A 157 -14.76 -3.59 8.11
N TYR A 158 -15.68 -4.03 8.98
CA TYR A 158 -15.30 -4.65 10.25
C TYR A 158 -14.48 -5.94 10.02
N GLN A 159 -14.90 -6.78 9.08
CA GLN A 159 -14.18 -8.02 8.76
C GLN A 159 -12.78 -7.75 8.20
N ALA A 160 -12.61 -6.72 7.36
CA ALA A 160 -11.31 -6.30 6.87
C ALA A 160 -10.40 -5.88 8.04
N ALA A 161 -10.89 -5.01 8.93
CA ALA A 161 -10.13 -4.53 10.09
C ALA A 161 -9.81 -5.66 11.10
N LEU A 162 -10.72 -6.62 11.30
CA LEU A 162 -10.50 -7.77 12.18
C LEU A 162 -9.42 -8.73 11.63
N LEU A 163 -9.23 -8.77 10.31
CA LEU A 163 -8.23 -9.62 9.65
C LEU A 163 -6.91 -8.90 9.40
N ASP A 164 -6.86 -7.58 9.57
CA ASP A 164 -5.63 -6.81 9.54
C ASP A 164 -4.70 -7.22 10.69
N PRO A 165 -3.46 -7.67 10.42
CA PRO A 165 -2.60 -8.22 11.47
C PRO A 165 -2.26 -7.21 12.56
N ASN A 166 -2.00 -5.96 12.20
CA ASN A 166 -1.62 -4.94 13.17
C ASN A 166 -2.81 -4.59 14.07
N THR A 167 -3.99 -4.40 13.48
CA THR A 167 -5.24 -4.15 14.19
C THR A 167 -5.56 -5.31 15.14
N ALA A 168 -5.50 -6.55 14.66
CA ALA A 168 -5.77 -7.75 15.45
C ALA A 168 -4.75 -8.00 16.58
N ALA A 169 -3.50 -7.54 16.41
CA ALA A 169 -2.48 -7.64 17.45
C ALA A 169 -2.60 -6.53 18.51
N THR A 170 -3.19 -5.40 18.15
CA THR A 170 -3.24 -4.20 19.00
C THR A 170 -4.54 -4.09 19.79
N LEU A 171 -5.67 -4.50 19.21
CA LEU A 171 -7.00 -4.20 19.73
C LEU A 171 -7.85 -5.45 19.94
N THR A 172 -8.76 -5.39 20.91
CA THR A 172 -9.85 -6.38 21.06
C THR A 172 -10.95 -6.16 20.01
N ILE A 173 -11.78 -7.17 19.76
CA ILE A 173 -12.88 -7.11 18.78
C ILE A 173 -13.76 -5.86 18.97
N ASP A 174 -14.20 -5.60 20.21
CA ASP A 174 -15.09 -4.45 20.50
C ASP A 174 -14.39 -3.11 20.22
N GLN A 175 -13.09 -3.01 20.50
CA GLN A 175 -12.30 -1.82 20.19
C GLN A 175 -12.12 -1.63 18.69
N ILE A 176 -11.95 -2.71 17.93
CA ILE A 176 -11.83 -2.66 16.46
C ILE A 176 -13.12 -2.14 15.84
N VAL A 177 -14.26 -2.68 16.26
CA VAL A 177 -15.58 -2.22 15.77
C VAL A 177 -15.81 -0.76 16.13
N THR A 178 -15.53 -0.38 17.38
CA THR A 178 -15.66 1.01 17.84
C THR A 178 -14.78 1.96 17.02
N MET A 179 -13.51 1.60 16.80
CA MET A 179 -12.59 2.38 15.97
C MET A 179 -13.10 2.53 14.52
N CYS A 180 -13.64 1.45 13.95
CA CYS A 180 -14.23 1.51 12.61
C CYS A 180 -15.46 2.43 12.57
N ASP A 181 -16.32 2.39 13.59
CA ASP A 181 -17.47 3.28 13.70
C ASP A 181 -17.04 4.75 13.80
N ASP A 182 -16.05 5.06 14.64
CA ASP A 182 -15.48 6.40 14.79
C ASP A 182 -14.90 6.91 13.45
N LEU A 183 -14.18 6.06 12.72
CA LEU A 183 -13.64 6.39 11.41
C LEU A 183 -14.74 6.59 10.36
N ILE A 184 -15.79 5.77 10.37
CA ILE A 184 -16.92 5.93 9.44
C ILE A 184 -17.66 7.24 9.71
N GLU A 185 -17.88 7.59 10.99
CA GLU A 185 -18.49 8.86 11.37
C GLU A 185 -17.62 10.05 10.94
N ALA A 186 -16.31 9.98 11.18
CA ALA A 186 -15.37 11.05 10.83
C ALA A 186 -15.28 11.30 9.32
N HIS A 187 -15.31 10.23 8.50
CA HIS A 187 -15.24 10.37 7.03
C HIS A 187 -16.59 10.76 6.42
N GLY A 188 -17.71 10.43 7.08
CA GLY A 188 -19.04 10.86 6.67
C GLY A 188 -19.30 10.62 5.19
N ASP A 189 -19.73 11.66 4.48
CA ASP A 189 -20.13 11.63 3.06
C ASP A 189 -19.01 11.26 2.07
N LEU A 190 -17.75 11.11 2.53
CA LEU A 190 -16.68 10.55 1.72
C LEU A 190 -16.82 9.02 1.51
N LEU A 191 -17.66 8.36 2.32
CA LEU A 191 -17.91 6.92 2.23
C LEU A 191 -19.23 6.59 1.51
N PRO A 192 -19.33 5.41 0.88
CA PRO A 192 -20.58 4.91 0.31
C PRO A 192 -21.73 4.91 1.31
N GLU A 193 -22.94 5.26 0.85
CA GLU A 193 -24.14 5.35 1.70
C GLU A 193 -24.42 4.08 2.50
N GLY A 194 -24.24 2.90 1.90
CA GLY A 194 -24.46 1.62 2.58
C GLY A 194 -23.53 1.39 3.78
N ILE A 195 -22.34 1.98 3.80
CA ILE A 195 -21.41 1.91 4.94
C ILE A 195 -21.79 2.90 6.04
N ARG A 196 -22.37 4.05 5.67
CA ARG A 196 -22.74 5.13 6.61
C ARG A 196 -24.01 4.81 7.40
N GLY A 197 -24.92 4.03 6.83
CA GLY A 197 -26.17 3.60 7.48
C GLY A 197 -25.92 2.79 8.75
N ARG A 198 -26.75 3.02 9.78
CA ARG A 198 -26.79 2.21 11.01
C ARG A 198 -27.67 0.98 10.83
#